data_AF-A0A3P6PD28-F1
#
_entry.id   AF-A0A3P6PD28-F1
#
_cell.length_a   1.000
_cell.length_b   1.000
_cell.length_c   1.000
_cell.angle_alpha   90.00
_cell.angle_beta   90.00
_cell.angle_gamma   90.00
#
_symmetry.space_group_name_H-M   'P 1'
#
loop_
_entity.id
_entity.type
_entity.pdbx_description
1 polymer ?
#
loop_
_entity_poly.entity_id
_entity_poly.type
_entity_poly.pdbx_seq_one_letter_code
_entity_poly.pdbx_strand_id
1 'polypeptide(L)'
;MLIRSSPEPQHIVSPLLGNVCFASSYYRFCFTLESFSKIYADTFPSVDYKILAKKLWGDQYFIPETRTFKTKPPSVNSVRSFVEFILEPIYKIFAQTVGDVDTCLPSLCAELGIYLSKSEAKLNVRPLLRIIFRRFFGDFSGKYSSPSCILKVP
;
A
#
# COMPACT_ATOMS: atom_id res chain seq x y z
N MET A 1 -32.88 29.77 28.81
CA MET A 1 -31.85 28.77 29.16
C MET A 1 -31.52 27.98 27.90
N LEU A 2 -30.45 28.35 27.19
CA LEU A 2 -30.04 27.70 25.95
C LEU A 2 -29.15 26.50 26.30
N ILE A 3 -29.62 25.29 26.00
CA ILE A 3 -28.82 24.07 26.09
C ILE A 3 -27.76 24.19 24.99
N ARG A 4 -26.50 24.44 25.39
CA ARG A 4 -25.34 24.21 24.51
C ARG A 4 -25.25 22.71 24.29
N SER A 5 -25.71 22.24 23.14
CA SER A 5 -25.35 20.92 22.62
C SER A 5 -23.84 20.89 22.44
N SER A 6 -23.14 20.21 23.35
CA SER A 6 -21.72 19.88 23.18
C SER A 6 -21.54 19.23 21.79
N PRO A 7 -20.61 19.69 20.94
CA PRO A 7 -20.35 18.98 19.69
C PRO A 7 -19.80 17.60 20.04
N GLU A 8 -20.55 16.55 19.68
CA GLU A 8 -20.05 15.17 19.70
C GLU A 8 -18.67 15.13 19.01
N PRO A 9 -17.66 14.46 19.58
CA PRO A 9 -16.34 14.40 18.98
C PRO A 9 -16.46 13.76 17.59
N GLN A 10 -16.26 14.59 16.56
CA GLN A 10 -16.37 14.14 15.18
C GLN A 10 -15.26 13.12 14.92
N HIS A 11 -15.63 11.85 14.78
CA HIS A 11 -14.67 10.77 14.59
C HIS A 11 -14.13 10.81 13.15
N ILE A 12 -13.11 11.64 12.90
CA ILE A 12 -12.51 11.84 11.58
C ILE A 12 -11.79 10.55 11.16
N VAL A 13 -12.23 9.96 10.05
CA VAL A 13 -11.64 8.74 9.47
C VAL A 13 -10.72 9.12 8.32
N SER A 14 -9.43 8.88 8.45
CA SER A 14 -8.44 9.20 7.42
C SER A 14 -7.21 8.30 7.52
N PRO A 15 -6.75 7.70 6.40
CA PRO A 15 -5.50 6.94 6.36
C PRO A 15 -4.27 7.72 6.86
N LEU A 16 -4.28 9.05 6.73
CA LEU A 16 -3.21 9.92 7.26
C LEU A 16 -3.13 9.93 8.79
N LEU A 17 -4.24 9.63 9.47
CA LEU A 17 -4.32 9.54 10.93
C LEU A 17 -3.94 8.15 11.45
N GLY A 18 -3.64 7.19 10.55
CA GLY A 18 -3.35 5.81 10.92
C GLY A 18 -4.57 5.04 11.43
N ASN A 19 -5.79 5.60 11.34
CA ASN A 19 -7.03 4.94 11.75
C ASN A 19 -7.77 4.24 10.61
N VAL A 20 -7.13 4.11 9.45
CA VAL A 20 -7.62 3.31 8.31
C VAL A 20 -6.51 2.37 7.87
N CYS A 21 -6.88 1.11 7.64
CA CYS A 21 -6.05 0.15 6.95
C CYS A 21 -6.76 -0.39 5.71
N PHE A 22 -5.98 -0.70 4.69
CA PHE A 22 -6.41 -1.30 3.43
C PHE A 22 -6.11 -2.79 3.49
N ALA A 23 -7.08 -3.65 3.20
CA ALA A 23 -6.89 -5.08 3.34
C ALA A 23 -7.68 -5.89 2.32
N SER A 24 -7.13 -7.06 1.99
CA SER A 24 -7.85 -8.13 1.30
C SER A 24 -7.73 -9.42 2.11
N SER A 25 -8.84 -9.85 2.71
CA SER A 25 -8.94 -11.14 3.39
C SER A 25 -8.78 -12.31 2.42
N TYR A 26 -9.16 -12.11 1.16
CA TYR A 26 -9.09 -13.13 0.11
C TYR A 26 -7.65 -13.42 -0.30
N TYR A 27 -6.84 -12.37 -0.50
CA TYR A 27 -5.43 -12.46 -0.87
C TYR A 27 -4.45 -12.38 0.32
N ARG A 28 -4.98 -12.23 1.54
CA ARG A 28 -4.24 -12.27 2.81
C ARG A 28 -3.21 -11.14 2.94
N PHE A 29 -3.57 -9.93 2.56
CA PHE A 29 -2.78 -8.74 2.86
C PHE A 29 -3.58 -7.66 3.61
N CYS A 30 -2.86 -6.80 4.30
CA CYS A 30 -3.34 -5.61 5.00
C CYS A 30 -2.20 -4.59 5.00
N PHE A 31 -2.48 -3.29 4.98
CA PHE A 31 -1.46 -2.26 5.18
C PHE A 31 -2.10 -0.95 5.61
N THR A 32 -1.30 -0.12 6.27
CA THR A 32 -1.54 1.31 6.43
C THR A 32 -0.58 2.07 5.51
N LEU A 33 -0.75 3.39 5.36
CA LEU A 33 0.22 4.19 4.62
C LEU A 33 1.62 4.07 5.23
N GLU A 34 1.71 4.00 6.56
CA GLU A 34 2.99 3.86 7.26
C GLU A 34 3.65 2.50 6.99
N SER A 35 2.89 1.40 7.09
CA SER A 35 3.46 0.07 6.85
C SER A 35 3.87 -0.12 5.39
N PHE A 36 3.10 0.40 4.44
CA PHE A 36 3.49 0.37 3.03
C PHE A 36 4.74 1.21 2.78
N SER A 37 4.85 2.38 3.42
CA SER A 37 6.04 3.23 3.29
C SER A 37 7.30 2.58 3.87
N LYS A 38 7.17 1.71 4.88
CA LYS A 38 8.31 0.95 5.42
C LYS A 38 8.89 -0.01 4.38
N ILE A 39 8.04 -0.66 3.57
CA ILE A 39 8.49 -1.51 2.46
C ILE A 39 9.42 -0.70 1.51
N TYR A 40 9.03 0.54 1.20
CA TYR A 40 9.88 1.44 0.40
C TYR A 40 11.19 1.81 1.11
N ALA A 41 11.18 2.08 2.41
CA ALA A 41 12.40 2.40 3.15
C ALA A 41 13.34 1.20 3.28
N ASP A 42 12.82 -0.01 3.37
CA ASP A 42 13.60 -1.25 3.41
C ASP A 42 14.29 -1.51 2.05
N THR A 43 13.64 -1.14 0.94
CA THR A 43 14.24 -1.22 -0.41
C THR A 43 15.14 -0.03 -0.74
N PHE A 44 14.79 1.17 -0.26
CA PHE A 44 15.48 2.42 -0.53
C PHE A 44 15.83 3.13 0.79
N PRO A 45 17.01 2.85 1.39
CA PRO A 45 17.38 3.34 2.72
C PRO A 45 17.41 4.86 2.90
N SER A 46 17.44 5.63 1.80
CA SER A 46 17.40 7.10 1.82
C SER A 46 15.99 7.68 1.99
N VAL A 47 14.95 6.85 1.99
CA VAL A 47 13.55 7.27 2.12
C VAL A 47 13.12 7.27 3.59
N ASP A 48 12.70 8.42 4.10
CA ASP A 48 11.99 8.49 5.39
C ASP A 48 10.54 8.04 5.21
N TYR A 49 10.22 6.83 5.69
CA TYR A 49 8.89 6.24 5.56
C TYR A 49 7.79 7.05 6.25
N LYS A 50 8.09 7.79 7.34
CA LYS A 50 7.08 8.59 8.05
C LYS A 50 6.71 9.82 7.23
N ILE A 51 7.68 10.42 6.56
CA ILE A 51 7.44 11.54 5.64
C ILE A 51 6.68 11.04 4.42
N LEU A 52 7.12 9.93 3.82
CA LEU A 52 6.46 9.34 2.66
C LEU A 52 5.00 8.99 2.96
N ALA A 53 4.71 8.35 4.09
CA ALA A 53 3.34 7.97 4.47
C ALA A 53 2.36 9.16 4.47
N LYS A 54 2.82 10.34 4.90
CA LYS A 54 2.02 11.58 4.89
C LYS A 54 1.78 12.14 3.48
N LYS A 55 2.56 11.69 2.49
CA LYS A 55 2.47 12.08 1.08
C LYS A 55 1.69 11.09 0.22
N LEU A 56 1.32 9.93 0.75
CA LEU A 56 0.64 8.88 0.00
C LEU A 56 -0.89 9.03 -0.04
N TRP A 57 -1.49 10.06 0.55
CA TRP A 57 -2.95 10.21 0.58
C TRP A 57 -3.42 11.65 0.36
N GLY A 58 -4.62 11.78 -0.20
CA GLY A 58 -5.23 13.05 -0.57
C GLY A 58 -4.78 13.57 -1.93
N ASP A 59 -4.87 14.90 -2.11
CA ASP A 59 -4.35 15.61 -3.27
C ASP A 59 -2.83 15.73 -3.13
N GLN A 60 -2.10 14.64 -3.34
CA GLN A 60 -0.65 14.60 -3.44
C GLN A 60 -0.27 13.99 -4.79
N TYR A 61 0.70 14.60 -5.45
CA TYR A 61 1.20 14.23 -6.77
C TYR A 61 2.73 14.24 -6.73
N PHE A 62 3.36 13.16 -7.19
CA PHE A 62 4.82 13.09 -7.27
C PHE A 62 5.31 13.73 -8.56
N ILE A 63 6.41 14.48 -8.48
CA ILE A 63 7.05 15.17 -9.59
C ILE A 63 8.40 14.50 -9.83
N PRO A 64 8.52 13.58 -10.81
CA PRO A 64 9.73 12.78 -11.01
C PRO A 64 11.00 13.60 -11.22
N GLU A 65 10.89 14.74 -11.92
CA GLU A 65 12.03 15.59 -12.30
C GLU A 65 12.69 16.24 -11.08
N THR A 66 11.88 16.60 -10.08
CA THR A 66 12.37 17.26 -8.85
C THR A 66 12.40 16.31 -7.66
N ARG A 67 11.82 15.12 -7.79
CA ARG A 67 11.61 14.13 -6.72
C ARG A 67 10.86 14.73 -5.52
N THR A 68 9.89 15.59 -5.78
CA THR A 68 9.07 16.25 -4.75
C THR A 68 7.59 15.94 -4.90
N PHE A 69 6.83 16.20 -3.84
CA PHE A 69 5.36 16.08 -3.85
C PHE A 69 4.70 17.46 -3.89
N LYS A 70 3.70 17.62 -4.75
CA LYS A 70 2.88 18.83 -4.85
C LYS A 70 1.41 18.53 -4.56
N THR A 71 0.68 19.54 -4.07
CA THR A 71 -0.76 19.45 -3.80
C THR A 71 -1.62 19.79 -5.01
N LYS A 72 -1.05 20.49 -5.99
CA LYS A 72 -1.70 20.81 -7.26
C LYS A 72 -1.21 19.84 -8.33
N PRO A 73 -2.11 19.29 -9.15
CA PRO A 73 -1.72 18.41 -10.24
C PRO A 73 -0.85 19.19 -11.25
N PRO A 74 0.35 18.69 -11.61
CA PRO A 74 1.20 19.34 -12.61
C PRO A 74 0.60 19.34 -14.03
N SER A 75 -0.26 18.37 -14.34
CA SER A 75 -0.96 18.22 -15.62
C SER A 75 -2.34 17.58 -15.44
N VAL A 76 -3.18 17.61 -16.47
CA VAL A 76 -4.50 16.94 -16.45
C VAL A 76 -4.42 15.43 -16.26
N ASN A 77 -3.30 14.81 -16.65
CA ASN A 77 -3.06 13.37 -16.54
C ASN A 77 -2.28 13.00 -15.28
N SER A 78 -2.19 13.91 -14.30
CA SER A 78 -1.42 13.65 -13.08
C SER A 78 -2.07 12.55 -12.26
N VAL A 79 -1.27 11.55 -11.93
CA VAL A 79 -1.69 10.43 -11.10
C VAL A 79 -1.47 10.80 -9.63
N ARG A 80 -2.44 10.48 -8.77
CA ARG A 80 -2.30 10.70 -7.33
C ARG A 80 -1.23 9.78 -6.76
N SER A 81 -0.49 10.24 -5.77
CA SER A 81 0.59 9.46 -5.15
C SER A 81 0.11 8.12 -4.58
N PHE A 82 -1.13 8.03 -4.07
CA PHE A 82 -1.69 6.74 -3.66
C PHE A 82 -1.78 5.75 -4.84
N VAL A 83 -2.20 6.22 -6.01
CA VAL A 83 -2.37 5.37 -7.19
C VAL A 83 -1.00 4.92 -7.69
N GLU A 84 -0.08 5.86 -7.87
CA GLU A 84 1.26 5.60 -8.42
C GLU A 84 2.13 4.74 -7.50
N PHE A 85 2.15 5.02 -6.18
CA PHE A 85 3.06 4.34 -5.24
C PHE A 85 2.43 3.15 -4.53
N ILE A 86 1.11 2.98 -4.53
CA ILE A 86 0.45 1.84 -3.85
C ILE A 86 -0.31 0.98 -4.84
N LEU A 87 -1.25 1.55 -5.60
CA LEU A 87 -2.13 0.73 -6.46
C LEU A 87 -1.40 0.17 -7.68
N GLU A 88 -0.54 0.95 -8.33
CA GLU A 88 0.22 0.47 -9.49
C GLU A 88 1.13 -0.73 -9.17
N PRO A 89 1.95 -0.73 -8.09
CA PRO A 89 2.69 -1.93 -7.68
C PRO A 89 1.79 -3.14 -7.41
N ILE A 90 0.66 -2.94 -6.73
CA ILE A 90 -0.30 -4.02 -6.45
C ILE A 90 -0.87 -4.58 -7.78
N TYR A 91 -1.28 -3.71 -8.71
CA TYR A 91 -1.80 -4.12 -10.01
C TYR A 91 -0.76 -4.81 -10.88
N LYS A 92 0.51 -4.38 -10.83
CA LYS A 92 1.61 -5.07 -11.52
C LYS A 92 1.80 -6.50 -11.00
N ILE A 93 1.76 -6.70 -9.67
CA ILE A 93 1.82 -8.05 -9.06
C ILE A 93 0.65 -8.91 -9.56
N PHE A 94 -0.57 -8.38 -9.55
CA PHE A 94 -1.74 -9.09 -10.07
C PHE A 94 -1.60 -9.44 -11.55
N ALA A 95 -1.30 -8.45 -12.40
CA ALA A 95 -1.23 -8.63 -13.84
C ALA A 95 -0.18 -9.68 -14.23
N GLN A 96 1.01 -9.62 -13.63
CA GLN A 96 2.07 -10.57 -13.95
C GLN A 96 1.79 -11.98 -13.40
N THR A 97 1.18 -12.09 -12.22
CA THR A 97 0.82 -13.42 -11.67
C THR A 97 -0.36 -14.07 -12.40
N VAL A 98 -1.25 -13.29 -13.02
CA VAL A 98 -2.41 -13.82 -13.77
C VAL A 98 -2.08 -14.06 -15.24
N GLY A 99 -1.28 -13.17 -15.86
CA GLY A 99 -1.07 -13.16 -17.30
C GLY A 99 0.18 -13.89 -17.79
N ASP A 100 1.31 -13.79 -17.08
CA ASP A 100 2.61 -14.27 -17.58
C ASP A 100 3.55 -14.71 -16.44
N VAL A 101 3.18 -15.83 -15.82
CA VAL A 101 3.87 -16.41 -14.66
C VAL A 101 5.27 -16.91 -15.01
N ASP A 102 5.47 -17.44 -16.22
CA ASP A 102 6.69 -18.14 -16.56
C ASP A 102 7.83 -17.20 -17.00
N THR A 103 7.51 -16.05 -17.59
CA THR A 103 8.54 -15.13 -18.12
C THR A 103 8.79 -13.91 -17.24
N CYS A 104 7.72 -13.27 -16.75
CA CYS A 104 7.81 -11.96 -16.09
C CYS A 104 7.82 -12.05 -14.56
N LEU A 105 7.16 -13.07 -13.98
CA LEU A 105 7.07 -13.18 -12.52
C LEU A 105 8.44 -13.31 -11.83
N PRO A 106 9.44 -14.04 -12.35
CA PRO A 106 10.74 -14.15 -11.69
C PRO A 106 11.48 -12.81 -11.57
N SER A 107 11.42 -11.95 -12.61
CA SER A 107 12.08 -10.65 -12.58
C SER A 107 11.38 -9.70 -11.59
N LEU A 108 10.05 -9.67 -11.58
CA LEU A 108 9.30 -8.89 -10.57
C LEU A 108 9.58 -9.40 -9.15
N CYS A 109 9.61 -10.71 -8.95
CA CYS A 109 9.95 -11.26 -7.63
C CYS A 109 11.34 -10.81 -7.20
N ALA A 110 12.32 -10.79 -8.11
CA ALA A 110 13.66 -10.29 -7.81
C ALA A 110 13.67 -8.78 -7.46
N GLU A 111 12.94 -7.95 -8.23
CA GLU A 111 12.81 -6.51 -7.95
C GLU A 111 12.17 -6.23 -6.58
N LEU A 112 11.20 -7.05 -6.19
CA LEU A 112 10.50 -6.94 -4.90
C LEU A 112 11.23 -7.64 -3.74
N GLY A 113 12.39 -8.28 -3.99
CA GLY A 113 13.12 -9.05 -2.97
C GLY A 113 12.40 -10.32 -2.51
N ILE A 114 11.49 -10.87 -3.33
CA ILE A 114 10.68 -12.04 -3.04
C ILE A 114 11.34 -13.26 -3.68
N TYR A 115 11.59 -14.30 -2.88
CA TYR A 115 12.08 -15.58 -3.36
C TYR A 115 10.93 -16.59 -3.40
N LEU A 116 10.68 -17.20 -4.56
CA LEU A 116 9.72 -18.29 -4.74
C LEU A 116 10.49 -19.60 -4.96
N SER A 117 10.06 -20.68 -4.31
CA SER A 117 10.59 -22.01 -4.61
C SER A 117 10.06 -22.53 -5.94
N LYS A 118 10.73 -23.54 -6.53
CA LYS A 118 10.27 -24.19 -7.76
C LYS A 118 8.88 -24.84 -7.62
N SER A 119 8.51 -25.29 -6.43
CA SER A 119 7.18 -25.87 -6.19
C SER A 119 6.12 -24.78 -6.00
N GLU A 120 6.48 -23.65 -5.39
CA GLU A 120 5.58 -22.51 -5.22
C GLU A 120 5.23 -21.84 -6.55
N ALA A 121 6.22 -21.69 -7.44
CA ALA A 121 6.01 -21.10 -8.77
C ALA A 121 5.01 -21.89 -9.64
N LYS A 122 4.80 -23.19 -9.34
CA LYS A 122 3.85 -24.06 -10.05
C LYS A 122 2.43 -24.04 -9.47
N LEU A 123 2.20 -23.26 -8.42
CA LEU A 123 0.89 -23.16 -7.81
C LEU A 123 -0.07 -22.40 -8.72
N ASN A 124 -1.36 -22.70 -8.59
CA ASN A 124 -2.40 -21.90 -9.23
C ASN A 124 -2.30 -20.42 -8.81
N VAL A 125 -2.79 -19.52 -9.67
CA VAL A 125 -2.72 -18.06 -9.50
C VAL A 125 -3.11 -17.59 -8.10
N ARG A 126 -4.21 -18.12 -7.55
CA ARG A 126 -4.73 -17.70 -6.23
C ARG A 126 -3.78 -18.02 -5.06
N PRO A 127 -3.37 -19.28 -4.83
CA PRO A 127 -2.40 -19.59 -3.78
C PRO A 127 -1.03 -18.92 -4.02
N LEU A 128 -0.61 -18.76 -5.28
CA LEU A 128 0.62 -18.04 -5.62
C LEU A 128 0.58 -16.57 -5.19
N LEU A 129 -0.50 -15.84 -5.54
CA LEU A 129 -0.71 -14.45 -5.11
C LEU A 129 -0.68 -14.30 -3.59
N ARG A 130 -1.27 -15.25 -2.85
CA ARG A 130 -1.23 -15.21 -1.37
C ARG A 130 0.19 -15.32 -0.83
N ILE A 131 1.03 -16.15 -1.45
CA ILE A 131 2.44 -16.30 -1.03
C ILE A 131 3.22 -15.02 -1.35
N ILE A 132 3.07 -14.48 -2.56
CA ILE A 132 3.73 -13.25 -2.99
C ILE A 132 3.32 -12.09 -2.09
N PHE A 133 2.03 -11.86 -1.88
CA PHE A 133 1.57 -10.77 -1.03
C PHE A 133 1.97 -10.94 0.43
N ARG A 134 1.98 -12.16 0.97
CA ARG A 134 2.49 -12.39 2.33
C ARG A 134 3.97 -12.03 2.44
N ARG A 135 4.79 -12.34 1.43
CA ARG A 135 6.22 -11.98 1.42
C ARG A 135 6.44 -10.49 1.19
N PHE A 136 5.63 -9.86 0.35
CA PHE A 136 5.71 -8.43 0.05
C PHE A 136 5.28 -7.55 1.23
N PHE A 137 4.14 -7.85 1.85
CA PHE A 137 3.59 -7.06 2.96
C PHE A 137 4.05 -7.51 4.35
N GLY A 138 4.64 -8.69 4.46
CA GLY A 138 5.04 -9.30 5.72
C GLY A 138 3.88 -9.93 6.51
N ASP A 139 4.20 -10.48 7.69
CA ASP A 139 3.21 -11.05 8.60
C ASP A 139 2.49 -9.97 9.41
N PHE A 140 1.17 -10.11 9.52
CA PHE A 140 0.29 -9.22 10.29
C PHE A 140 0.34 -9.46 11.80
N SER A 141 1.51 -9.82 12.34
CA SER A 141 1.67 -10.10 13.77
C SER A 141 1.67 -8.82 14.61
N GLY A 142 0.46 -8.34 14.92
CA GLY A 142 0.18 -7.67 16.20
C GLY A 142 0.51 -6.19 16.37
N LYS A 143 1.05 -5.48 15.37
CA LYS A 143 1.36 -4.02 15.50
C LYS A 143 0.31 -3.05 14.94
N TYR A 144 -0.74 -3.56 14.29
CA TYR A 144 -1.75 -2.74 13.60
C TYR A 144 -3.05 -2.53 14.39
N SER A 145 -3.11 -3.02 15.63
CA SER A 145 -4.24 -2.84 16.53
C SER A 145 -4.15 -1.51 17.28
N SER A 146 -4.35 -0.40 16.58
CA SER A 146 -5.09 0.67 17.25
C SER A 146 -6.55 0.16 17.33
N PRO A 147 -7.20 0.18 18.50
CA PRO A 147 -8.60 -0.26 18.64
C PRO A 147 -9.58 0.53 17.75
N SER A 148 -9.10 1.59 17.09
CA SER A 148 -9.86 2.47 16.20
C SER A 148 -9.57 2.28 14.70
N CYS A 149 -8.76 1.28 14.29
CA CYS A 149 -8.46 1.04 12.88
C CYS A 149 -9.70 0.49 12.14
N ILE A 150 -10.27 1.29 11.24
CA ILE A 150 -11.38 0.88 10.37
C ILE A 150 -10.78 0.19 9.13
N LEU A 151 -11.15 -1.07 8.93
CA LEU A 151 -10.82 -1.82 7.71
C LEU A 151 -11.58 -1.23 6.53
N LYS A 152 -10.86 -0.73 5.52
CA LYS A 152 -11.44 -0.29 4.26
C LYS A 152 -10.96 -1.21 3.15
N VAL A 153 -11.89 -1.93 2.54
CA VAL A 153 -11.62 -2.78 1.37
C VAL A 153 -11.77 -1.88 0.14
N PRO A 154 -10.72 -1.66 -0.67
CA PRO A 154 -10.86 -1.02 -1.98
C PRO A 154 -11.69 -1.88 -2.93
#